data_AF-A0A0Q9N2X9-F1
#
_entry.id   AF-A0A0Q9N2X9-F1
#
_cell.length_a   1.000
_cell.length_b   1.000
_cell.length_c   1.000
_cell.angle_alpha   90.00
_cell.angle_beta   90.00
_cell.angle_gamma   90.00
#
_symmetry.space_group_name_H-M   'P 1'
#
loop_
_entity.id
_entity.type
_entity.pdbx_description
1 polymer ?
#
loop_
_entity_poly.entity_id
_entity_poly.type
_entity_poly.pdbx_seq_one_letter_code
_entity_poly.pdbx_strand_id
1 'polypeptide(L)'
;MPTENELASSYGVSRITVRQALADLAAQGFVDRRQGTGTFVAQRAIPIQHDLQLTTHWRARFAEAGFDARSEEIEPASDDPAPHVLLREVEEAERPGRTVHLRRLHVVDGRAIGITDSWVSADHAPGIGNQPLINGSLSQTLSEVCGIDAPKTESFLEVGLACVGEALLLNTYVDAPLFVVLSVSRTTDNQILEMSRAVWISAQVRFHFLS
;
A
#
# COMPACT_ATOMS: atom_id res chain seq x y z
N MET A 1 -10.59 -16.91 -15.87
CA MET A 1 -10.68 -18.39 -15.67
C MET A 1 -11.34 -19.01 -16.89
N PRO A 2 -11.25 -20.35 -17.09
CA PRO A 2 -12.05 -21.04 -18.09
C PRO A 2 -13.54 -20.73 -17.90
N THR A 3 -14.29 -20.72 -18.98
CA THR A 3 -15.74 -20.50 -18.98
C THR A 3 -16.47 -21.64 -18.28
N GLU A 4 -17.72 -21.40 -17.84
CA GLU A 4 -18.58 -22.47 -17.29
C GLU A 4 -18.71 -23.67 -18.25
N ASN A 5 -18.60 -23.39 -19.56
CA ASN A 5 -18.67 -24.38 -20.62
C ASN A 5 -17.43 -25.28 -20.66
N GLU A 6 -16.25 -24.66 -20.63
CA GLU A 6 -14.97 -25.37 -20.63
C GLU A 6 -14.79 -26.22 -19.38
N LEU A 7 -15.22 -25.69 -18.22
CA LEU A 7 -15.22 -26.43 -16.95
C LEU A 7 -16.20 -27.61 -16.98
N ALA A 8 -17.39 -27.45 -17.56
CA ALA A 8 -18.35 -28.54 -17.67
C ALA A 8 -17.79 -29.68 -18.53
N SER A 9 -17.14 -29.34 -19.64
CA SER A 9 -16.47 -30.31 -20.51
C SER A 9 -15.26 -30.97 -19.85
N SER A 10 -14.41 -30.22 -19.15
CA SER A 10 -13.19 -30.76 -18.53
C SER A 10 -13.49 -31.71 -17.37
N TYR A 11 -14.56 -31.44 -16.61
CA TYR A 11 -14.93 -32.23 -15.43
C TYR A 11 -16.05 -33.23 -15.70
N GLY A 12 -16.60 -33.29 -16.92
CA GLY A 12 -17.65 -34.26 -17.30
C GLY A 12 -18.97 -34.06 -16.56
N VAL A 13 -19.29 -32.83 -16.16
CA VAL A 13 -20.48 -32.49 -15.36
C VAL A 13 -21.41 -31.53 -16.12
N SER A 14 -22.65 -31.39 -15.64
CA SER A 14 -23.58 -30.42 -16.21
C SER A 14 -23.15 -28.99 -15.94
N ARG A 15 -23.50 -28.04 -16.84
CA ARG A 15 -23.33 -26.60 -16.59
C ARG A 15 -24.01 -26.15 -15.29
N ILE A 16 -25.13 -26.76 -14.92
CA ILE A 16 -25.85 -26.44 -13.68
C ILE A 16 -24.98 -26.76 -12.47
N THR A 17 -24.28 -27.89 -12.50
CA THR A 17 -23.34 -28.32 -11.46
C THR A 17 -22.13 -27.38 -11.35
N VAL A 18 -21.51 -27.00 -12.47
CA VAL A 18 -20.41 -26.01 -12.48
C VAL A 18 -20.87 -24.67 -11.95
N ARG A 19 -22.03 -24.20 -12.38
CA ARG A 19 -22.61 -22.92 -11.95
C ARG A 19 -22.90 -22.91 -10.46
N GLN A 20 -23.36 -24.03 -9.88
CA GLN A 20 -23.55 -24.16 -8.44
C GLN A 20 -22.21 -24.10 -7.70
N ALA A 21 -21.21 -24.88 -8.14
CA ALA A 21 -19.88 -24.87 -7.51
C ALA A 21 -19.20 -23.49 -7.56
N LEU A 22 -19.33 -22.76 -8.67
CA LEU A 22 -18.83 -21.40 -8.78
C LEU A 22 -19.60 -20.41 -7.89
N ALA A 23 -20.91 -20.61 -7.69
CA ALA A 23 -21.69 -19.82 -6.76
C ALA A 23 -21.27 -20.07 -5.30
N ASP A 24 -20.99 -21.32 -4.95
CA ASP A 24 -20.50 -21.70 -3.61
C ASP A 24 -19.10 -21.12 -3.35
N LEU A 25 -18.21 -21.15 -4.35
CA LEU A 25 -16.88 -20.51 -4.28
C LEU A 25 -17.00 -18.98 -4.19
N ALA A 26 -17.98 -18.38 -4.84
CA ALA A 26 -18.24 -16.94 -4.76
C ALA A 26 -18.75 -16.55 -3.36
N ALA A 27 -19.66 -17.33 -2.79
CA ALA A 27 -20.14 -17.15 -1.43
C ALA A 27 -19.01 -17.26 -0.38
N GLN A 28 -17.97 -18.04 -0.68
CA GLN A 28 -16.78 -18.21 0.14
C GLN A 28 -15.66 -17.20 -0.16
N GLY A 29 -15.86 -16.29 -1.13
CA GLY A 29 -14.87 -15.26 -1.50
C GLY A 29 -13.63 -15.80 -2.24
N PHE A 30 -13.74 -16.94 -2.91
CA PHE A 30 -12.67 -17.52 -3.75
C PHE A 30 -12.80 -17.17 -5.23
N VAL A 31 -13.98 -16.77 -5.69
CA VAL A 31 -14.22 -16.28 -7.06
C VAL A 31 -15.13 -15.05 -7.09
N ASP A 32 -14.86 -14.10 -7.98
CA ASP A 32 -15.69 -12.93 -8.24
C ASP A 32 -16.46 -13.12 -9.54
N ARG A 33 -17.78 -12.95 -9.50
CA ARG A 33 -18.65 -13.11 -10.67
C ARG A 33 -19.03 -11.74 -11.23
N ARG A 34 -18.64 -11.45 -12.46
CA ARG A 34 -19.04 -10.23 -13.19
C ARG A 34 -20.02 -10.59 -14.30
N GLN A 35 -21.24 -10.06 -14.22
CA GLN A 35 -22.28 -10.34 -15.21
C GLN A 35 -21.80 -9.92 -16.62
N GLY A 36 -21.90 -10.83 -17.58
CA GLY A 36 -21.47 -10.60 -18.97
C GLY A 36 -19.96 -10.73 -19.23
N THR A 37 -19.12 -10.84 -18.21
CA THR A 37 -17.64 -10.91 -18.34
C THR A 37 -17.02 -12.19 -17.79
N GLY A 38 -17.77 -12.97 -17.00
CA GLY A 38 -17.35 -14.30 -16.54
C GLY A 38 -17.00 -14.36 -15.06
N THR A 39 -16.29 -15.43 -14.67
CA THR A 39 -15.87 -15.69 -13.29
C THR A 39 -14.35 -15.52 -13.16
N PHE A 40 -13.92 -14.78 -12.16
CA PHE A 40 -12.53 -14.47 -11.85
C PHE A 40 -12.16 -15.09 -10.51
N VAL A 41 -10.90 -15.46 -10.28
CA VAL A 41 -10.46 -15.85 -8.94
C VAL A 41 -10.56 -14.62 -8.04
N ALA A 42 -11.39 -14.67 -6.99
CA ALA A 42 -11.45 -13.64 -5.98
C ALA A 42 -10.15 -13.74 -5.21
N GLN A 43 -9.45 -12.62 -5.19
CA GLN A 43 -8.26 -12.50 -4.39
C GLN A 43 -8.74 -12.49 -2.94
N ARG A 44 -8.46 -13.57 -2.19
CA ARG A 44 -8.57 -13.54 -0.73
C ARG A 44 -7.82 -12.29 -0.28
N ALA A 45 -8.49 -11.40 0.45
CA ALA A 45 -7.83 -10.32 1.15
C ALA A 45 -6.66 -10.95 1.92
N ILE A 46 -5.43 -10.63 1.56
CA ILE A 46 -4.30 -11.00 2.40
C ILE A 46 -4.53 -10.15 3.66
N PRO A 47 -4.69 -10.74 4.85
CA PRO A 47 -4.80 -9.94 6.06
C PRO A 47 -3.45 -9.25 6.25
N ILE A 48 -3.32 -8.07 5.67
CA ILE A 48 -2.22 -7.19 5.96
C ILE A 48 -2.39 -6.81 7.42
N GLN A 49 -1.29 -6.85 8.16
CA GLN A 49 -1.27 -6.31 9.50
C GLN A 49 -0.36 -5.09 9.44
N HIS A 50 -0.89 -3.99 8.92
CA HIS A 50 -0.13 -2.75 8.85
C HIS A 50 -0.12 -2.11 10.23
N ASP A 51 1.07 -2.05 10.83
CA ASP A 51 1.35 -1.22 11.98
C ASP A 51 1.60 0.20 11.47
N LEU A 52 0.83 1.18 11.94
CA LEU A 52 0.91 2.56 11.46
C LEU A 52 2.20 3.28 11.92
N GLN A 53 3.02 2.63 12.73
CA GLN A 53 4.29 3.15 13.16
C GLN A 53 5.39 2.81 12.14
N LEU A 54 6.31 3.76 11.90
CA LEU A 54 7.56 3.54 11.17
C LEU A 54 8.53 2.56 11.89
N THR A 55 8.10 1.94 12.98
CA THR A 55 8.89 1.06 13.85
C THR A 55 8.82 -0.41 13.44
N THR A 56 7.73 -0.85 12.79
CA THR A 56 7.56 -2.25 12.37
C THR A 56 7.62 -2.35 10.86
N HIS A 57 8.61 -3.07 10.33
CA HIS A 57 8.68 -3.42 8.92
C HIS A 57 7.44 -4.28 8.57
N TRP A 58 6.40 -3.68 7.98
CA TRP A 58 5.24 -4.43 7.49
C TRP A 58 5.71 -5.65 6.68
N ARG A 59 6.77 -5.48 5.87
CA ARG A 59 7.46 -6.52 5.10
C ARG A 59 7.92 -7.73 5.92
N ALA A 60 8.46 -7.52 7.13
CA ALA A 60 8.91 -8.62 7.98
C ALA A 60 7.74 -9.54 8.36
N ARG A 61 6.55 -8.97 8.55
CA ARG A 61 5.34 -9.72 8.90
C ARG A 61 4.78 -10.49 7.70
N PHE A 62 4.92 -9.96 6.48
CA PHE A 62 4.62 -10.73 5.27
C PHE A 62 5.59 -11.88 5.09
N ALA A 63 6.88 -11.64 5.32
CA ALA A 63 7.90 -12.67 5.25
C ALA A 63 7.63 -13.78 6.28
N GLU A 64 7.25 -13.43 7.51
CA GLU A 64 6.82 -14.39 8.56
C GLU A 64 5.58 -15.19 8.13
N ALA A 65 4.66 -14.57 7.40
CA ALA A 65 3.47 -15.22 6.84
C ALA A 65 3.75 -15.98 5.52
N GLY A 66 5.01 -16.03 5.07
CA GLY A 66 5.44 -16.77 3.88
C GLY A 66 5.21 -16.06 2.55
N PHE A 67 4.91 -14.77 2.56
CA PHE A 67 4.70 -13.95 1.36
C PHE A 67 5.99 -13.22 0.94
N ASP A 68 6.21 -13.05 -0.37
CA ASP A 68 7.28 -12.18 -0.88
C ASP A 68 6.80 -10.73 -0.93
N ALA A 69 7.24 -9.92 0.05
CA ALA A 69 6.85 -8.52 0.18
C ALA A 69 8.01 -7.55 -0.05
N ARG A 70 7.79 -6.60 -0.96
CA ARG A 70 8.78 -5.58 -1.31
C ARG A 70 8.15 -4.21 -1.57
N SER A 71 8.97 -3.19 -1.42
CA SER A 71 8.68 -1.83 -1.85
C SER A 71 9.62 -1.52 -3.00
N GLU A 72 9.10 -0.94 -4.07
CA GLU A 72 9.88 -0.54 -5.23
C GLU A 72 9.70 0.97 -5.43
N GLU A 73 10.80 1.70 -5.57
CA GLU A 73 10.75 3.09 -6.03
C GLU A 73 10.38 3.10 -7.51
N ILE A 74 9.28 3.76 -7.86
CA ILE A 74 8.73 3.74 -9.23
C ILE A 74 9.03 5.01 -10.02
N GLU A 75 9.53 6.04 -9.34
CA GLU A 75 9.91 7.33 -9.92
C GLU A 75 11.20 7.81 -9.24
N PRO A 76 12.08 8.56 -9.95
CA PRO A 76 13.19 9.26 -9.29
C PRO A 76 12.68 10.23 -8.24
N ALA A 77 13.48 10.44 -7.19
CA ALA A 77 13.18 11.45 -6.17
C ALA A 77 12.95 12.83 -6.82
N SER A 78 11.95 13.56 -6.32
CA SER A 78 11.59 14.90 -6.82
C SER A 78 11.48 15.91 -5.68
N ASP A 79 11.35 17.19 -6.04
CA ASP A 79 11.03 18.27 -5.08
C ASP A 79 9.51 18.60 -5.11
N ASP A 80 8.67 17.65 -5.53
CA ASP A 80 7.22 17.88 -5.62
C ASP A 80 6.64 18.21 -4.24
N PRO A 81 5.75 19.23 -4.16
CA PRO A 81 5.22 19.67 -2.88
C PRO A 81 4.26 18.64 -2.28
N ALA A 82 4.23 18.59 -0.94
CA ALA A 82 3.22 17.80 -0.24
C ALA A 82 1.81 18.32 -0.55
N PRO A 83 0.83 17.44 -0.77
CA PRO A 83 -0.54 17.85 -1.06
C PRO A 83 -1.15 18.57 0.13
N HIS A 84 -2.07 19.50 -0.15
CA HIS A 84 -2.73 20.31 0.88
C HIS A 84 -3.39 19.50 2.00
N VAL A 85 -3.85 18.28 1.72
CA VAL A 85 -4.43 17.40 2.74
C VAL A 85 -3.41 17.04 3.82
N LEU A 86 -2.15 16.75 3.47
CA LEU A 86 -1.09 16.48 4.45
C LEU A 86 -0.65 17.74 5.16
N LEU A 87 -0.55 18.87 4.44
CA LEU A 87 -0.13 20.14 5.04
C LEU A 87 -1.12 20.70 6.07
N ARG A 88 -2.35 20.18 6.14
CA ARG A 88 -3.34 20.54 7.16
C ARG A 88 -3.13 19.80 8.49
N GLU A 89 -2.42 18.69 8.47
CA GLU A 89 -2.10 17.91 9.67
C GLU A 89 -0.93 18.53 10.47
N VAL A 90 -0.35 19.63 9.97
CA VAL A 90 0.83 20.28 10.55
C VAL A 90 0.66 21.80 10.56
N GLU A 91 1.12 22.43 11.64
CA GLU A 91 1.15 23.89 11.77
C GLU A 91 2.09 24.51 10.74
N GLU A 92 1.72 25.67 10.19
CA GLU A 92 2.51 26.32 9.12
C GLU A 92 3.95 26.63 9.56
N ALA A 93 4.14 27.01 10.83
CA ALA A 93 5.45 27.30 11.41
C ALA A 93 6.34 26.06 11.58
N GLU A 94 5.77 24.85 11.54
CA GLU A 94 6.50 23.59 11.70
C GLU A 94 6.88 22.94 10.38
N ARG A 95 6.33 23.43 9.25
CA ARG A 95 6.54 22.84 7.94
C ARG A 95 8.02 22.88 7.56
N PRO A 96 8.57 21.77 7.03
CA PRO A 96 9.96 21.73 6.59
C PRO A 96 10.21 22.71 5.43
N GLY A 97 11.39 23.32 5.41
CA GLY A 97 11.75 24.27 4.36
C GLY A 97 11.93 23.60 2.99
N ARG A 98 12.67 22.49 2.94
CA ARG A 98 12.84 21.66 1.74
C ARG A 98 12.50 20.22 2.03
N THR A 99 11.77 19.60 1.11
CA THR A 99 11.41 18.18 1.17
C THR A 99 11.85 17.45 -0.09
N VAL A 100 12.29 16.21 0.08
CA VAL A 100 12.47 15.25 -1.01
C VAL A 100 11.24 14.36 -1.06
N HIS A 101 10.59 14.31 -2.21
CA HIS A 101 9.45 13.47 -2.48
C HIS A 101 9.89 12.12 -3.06
N LEU A 102 9.39 11.04 -2.47
CA LEU A 102 9.68 9.65 -2.83
C LEU A 102 8.37 8.89 -3.02
N ARG A 103 8.20 8.24 -4.17
CA ARG A 103 7.03 7.39 -4.47
C ARG A 103 7.43 5.93 -4.56
N ARG A 104 6.72 5.09 -3.80
CA ARG A 104 6.99 3.66 -3.70
C ARG A 104 5.73 2.84 -3.97
N LEU A 105 5.88 1.78 -4.77
CA LEU A 105 4.86 0.75 -4.98
C LEU A 105 5.12 -0.43 -4.05
N HIS A 106 4.10 -0.86 -3.32
CA HIS A 106 4.16 -2.00 -2.42
C HIS A 106 3.61 -3.23 -3.11
N VAL A 107 4.44 -4.27 -3.18
CA VAL A 107 4.17 -5.48 -3.95
C VAL A 107 4.23 -6.69 -3.04
N VAL A 108 3.23 -7.56 -3.13
CA VAL A 108 3.16 -8.84 -2.42
C VAL A 108 2.88 -9.95 -3.43
N ASP A 109 3.73 -10.97 -3.49
CA ASP A 109 3.68 -12.07 -4.46
C ASP A 109 3.51 -11.58 -5.92
N GLY A 110 4.23 -10.50 -6.26
CA GLY A 110 4.20 -9.89 -7.58
C GLY A 110 2.96 -9.05 -7.89
N ARG A 111 2.08 -8.77 -6.91
CA ARG A 111 0.91 -7.91 -7.08
C ARG A 111 1.06 -6.60 -6.31
N ALA A 112 0.78 -5.49 -6.99
CA ALA A 112 0.70 -4.18 -6.36
C ALA A 112 -0.51 -4.12 -5.42
N ILE A 113 -0.27 -3.77 -4.16
CA ILE A 113 -1.28 -3.74 -3.10
C ILE A 113 -1.44 -2.36 -2.46
N GLY A 114 -0.46 -1.47 -2.66
CA GLY A 114 -0.46 -0.13 -2.12
C GLY A 114 0.61 0.77 -2.73
N ILE A 115 0.47 2.06 -2.51
CA ILE A 115 1.42 3.10 -2.92
C ILE A 115 1.70 3.96 -1.69
N THR A 116 2.94 4.37 -1.47
CA THR A 116 3.26 5.40 -0.49
C THR A 116 4.02 6.53 -1.16
N ASP A 117 3.49 7.73 -1.01
CA ASP A 117 4.19 8.99 -1.25
C ASP A 117 4.75 9.50 0.10
N SER A 118 6.04 9.82 0.14
CA SER A 118 6.73 10.33 1.32
C SER A 118 7.43 11.65 1.00
N TRP A 119 7.25 12.65 1.84
CA TRP A 119 7.93 13.95 1.80
C TRP A 119 8.86 14.05 2.99
N VAL A 120 10.15 13.86 2.75
CA VAL A 120 11.18 13.77 3.79
C VAL A 120 11.95 15.08 3.88
N SER A 121 12.15 15.61 5.09
CA SER A 121 12.92 16.83 5.32
C SER A 121 14.38 16.65 4.88
N ALA A 122 14.81 17.47 3.92
CA ALA A 122 16.19 17.45 3.42
C ALA A 122 17.21 17.91 4.48
N ASP A 123 16.76 18.68 5.48
CA ASP A 123 17.59 19.17 6.58
C ASP A 123 17.90 18.06 7.59
N HIS A 124 16.96 17.13 7.79
CA HIS A 124 17.10 16.02 8.73
C HIS A 124 17.62 14.74 8.09
N ALA A 125 17.36 14.52 6.81
CA ALA A 125 17.84 13.37 6.05
C ALA A 125 18.70 13.83 4.86
N PRO A 126 19.90 14.40 5.11
CA PRO A 126 20.72 14.96 4.04
C PRO A 126 21.14 13.87 3.06
N GLY A 127 20.86 14.10 1.78
CA GLY A 127 21.19 13.19 0.69
C GLY A 127 20.18 12.05 0.47
N ILE A 128 19.06 12.04 1.19
CA ILE A 128 17.95 11.15 0.87
C ILE A 128 17.48 11.39 -0.58
N GLY A 129 17.23 10.31 -1.32
CA GLY A 129 16.87 10.38 -2.74
C GLY A 129 18.04 10.56 -3.72
N ASN A 130 19.28 10.81 -3.26
CA ASN A 130 20.45 10.84 -4.15
C ASN A 130 20.86 9.45 -4.65
N GLN A 131 20.47 8.40 -3.92
CA GLN A 131 20.65 7.01 -4.27
C GLN A 131 19.35 6.25 -3.97
N PRO A 132 19.12 5.10 -4.63
CA PRO A 132 17.99 4.24 -4.31
C PRO A 132 17.99 3.87 -2.82
N LEU A 133 16.81 3.79 -2.24
CA LEU A 133 16.60 3.36 -0.87
C LEU A 133 17.11 1.93 -0.67
N ILE A 134 17.67 1.67 0.51
CA ILE A 134 18.14 0.34 0.89
C ILE A 134 16.95 -0.63 0.86
N ASN A 135 16.99 -1.58 -0.06
CA ASN A 135 15.90 -2.52 -0.35
C ASN A 135 14.53 -1.84 -0.60
N GLY A 136 14.48 -0.59 -1.08
CA GLY A 136 13.25 0.18 -1.24
C GLY A 136 12.59 0.64 0.07
N SER A 137 13.31 0.55 1.20
CA SER A 137 12.80 0.85 2.54
C SER A 137 13.30 2.20 3.04
N LEU A 138 12.37 3.15 3.24
CA LEU A 138 12.72 4.47 3.77
C LEU A 138 13.17 4.38 5.23
N SER A 139 12.47 3.62 6.08
CA SER A 139 12.86 3.48 7.49
C SER A 139 14.24 2.84 7.65
N GLN A 140 14.56 1.83 6.84
CA GLN A 140 15.88 1.22 6.83
C GLN A 140 16.95 2.23 6.38
N THR A 141 16.68 2.99 5.33
CA THR A 141 17.62 4.01 4.82
C THR A 141 17.83 5.12 5.84
N LEU A 142 16.78 5.60 6.50
CA LEU A 142 16.87 6.62 7.56
C LEU A 142 17.71 6.13 8.75
N SER A 143 17.53 4.88 9.16
CA SER A 143 18.33 4.25 10.21
C SER A 143 19.80 4.13 9.82
N GLU A 144 20.10 3.47 8.70
CA GLU A 144 21.47 3.11 8.33
C GLU A 144 22.29 4.28 7.77
N VAL A 145 21.65 5.23 7.06
CA VAL A 145 22.34 6.35 6.40
C VAL A 145 22.26 7.62 7.23
N CYS A 146 21.13 7.88 7.88
CA CYS A 146 20.91 9.13 8.62
C CYS A 146 21.01 8.96 10.15
N GLY A 147 21.10 7.73 10.67
CA GLY A 147 21.12 7.46 12.11
C GLY A 147 19.80 7.79 12.81
N ILE A 148 18.68 7.76 12.08
CA ILE A 148 17.36 8.11 12.60
C ILE A 148 16.54 6.83 12.80
N ASP A 149 16.33 6.47 14.06
CA ASP A 149 15.54 5.30 14.45
C ASP A 149 14.21 5.72 15.07
N ALA A 150 13.15 4.97 14.75
CA ALA A 150 11.85 4.99 15.43
C ALA A 150 11.28 6.42 15.69
N PRO A 151 11.06 7.25 14.66
CA PRO A 151 10.50 8.58 14.84
C PRO A 151 9.09 8.50 15.43
N LYS A 152 8.74 9.47 16.28
CA LYS A 152 7.39 9.58 16.82
C LYS A 152 6.45 9.87 15.66
N THR A 153 5.51 8.96 15.40
CA THR A 153 4.62 9.02 14.24
C THR A 153 3.17 9.10 14.70
N GLU A 154 2.47 10.13 14.24
CA GLU A 154 1.01 10.23 14.32
C GLU A 154 0.41 9.82 12.98
N SER A 155 -0.74 9.16 12.99
CA SER A 155 -1.36 8.67 11.77
C SER A 155 -2.88 8.68 11.81
N PHE A 156 -3.47 9.00 10.68
CA PHE A 156 -4.91 9.05 10.45
C PHE A 156 -5.27 8.03 9.38
N LEU A 157 -6.30 7.21 9.67
CA LEU A 157 -6.82 6.21 8.74
C LEU A 157 -8.17 6.67 8.20
N GLU A 158 -8.26 6.77 6.88
CA GLU A 158 -9.44 7.19 6.14
C GLU A 158 -9.81 6.18 5.05
N VAL A 159 -10.96 6.40 4.42
CA VAL A 159 -11.36 5.69 3.20
C VAL A 159 -11.36 6.69 2.05
N GLY A 160 -10.70 6.29 0.96
CA GLY A 160 -10.64 7.06 -0.27
C GLY A 160 -11.06 6.22 -1.47
N LEU A 161 -11.06 6.86 -2.63
CA LEU A 161 -11.37 6.26 -3.92
C LEU A 161 -10.14 6.37 -4.81
N ALA A 162 -9.79 5.29 -5.50
CA ALA A 162 -8.65 5.26 -6.42
C ALA A 162 -8.85 6.24 -7.58
N CYS A 163 -7.94 7.20 -7.73
CA CYS A 163 -7.88 8.03 -8.94
C CYS A 163 -7.35 7.22 -10.14
N VAL A 164 -7.33 7.82 -11.33
CA VAL A 164 -6.85 7.16 -12.56
C VAL A 164 -5.41 6.66 -12.44
N GLY A 165 -4.52 7.47 -11.87
CA GLY A 165 -3.11 7.10 -11.69
C GLY A 165 -2.92 5.96 -10.69
N GLU A 166 -3.60 6.03 -9.55
CA GLU A 166 -3.59 4.97 -8.53
C GLU A 166 -4.17 3.67 -9.10
N ALA A 167 -5.29 3.74 -9.82
CA ALA A 167 -5.92 2.58 -10.44
C ALA A 167 -5.00 1.86 -11.43
N LEU A 168 -4.28 2.63 -12.25
CA LEU A 168 -3.29 2.10 -13.20
C LEU A 168 -2.14 1.38 -12.48
N LEU A 169 -1.52 2.04 -11.49
CA LEU A 169 -0.37 1.49 -10.75
C LEU A 169 -0.74 0.27 -9.91
N LEU A 170 -1.92 0.30 -9.28
CA LEU A 170 -2.44 -0.78 -8.43
C LEU A 170 -3.11 -1.90 -9.23
N ASN A 171 -3.19 -1.78 -10.56
CA ASN A 171 -3.92 -2.71 -11.43
C ASN A 171 -5.34 -3.00 -10.91
N THR A 172 -6.04 -1.92 -10.56
CA THR A 172 -7.43 -1.93 -10.08
C THR A 172 -8.30 -1.02 -10.97
N TYR A 173 -9.54 -0.77 -10.56
CA TYR A 173 -10.45 0.13 -11.27
C TYR A 173 -10.49 1.52 -10.61
N VAL A 174 -10.81 2.54 -11.41
CA VAL A 174 -11.09 3.89 -10.91
C VAL A 174 -12.26 3.81 -9.93
N ASP A 175 -12.18 4.58 -8.85
CA ASP A 175 -13.11 4.55 -7.73
C ASP A 175 -13.12 3.24 -6.93
N ALA A 176 -12.10 2.39 -7.09
CA ALA A 176 -11.90 1.28 -6.16
C ALA A 176 -11.70 1.83 -4.73
N PRO A 177 -12.34 1.24 -3.71
CA PRO A 177 -12.19 1.69 -2.34
C PRO A 177 -10.78 1.41 -1.82
N LEU A 178 -10.13 2.44 -1.30
CA LEU A 178 -8.79 2.39 -0.73
C LEU A 178 -8.84 2.74 0.75
N PHE A 179 -8.02 2.07 1.56
CA PHE A 179 -7.61 2.67 2.83
C PHE A 179 -6.56 3.73 2.53
N VAL A 180 -6.73 4.91 3.11
CA VAL A 180 -5.77 6.02 3.02
C VAL A 180 -5.20 6.25 4.40
N VAL A 181 -3.87 6.22 4.52
CA VAL A 181 -3.15 6.52 5.75
C VAL A 181 -2.37 7.81 5.52
N LEU A 182 -2.66 8.81 6.33
CA LEU A 182 -1.87 10.04 6.40
C LEU A 182 -1.02 9.97 7.66
N SER A 183 0.28 10.21 7.54
CA SER A 183 1.20 10.13 8.67
C SER A 183 2.11 11.36 8.75
N VAL A 184 2.40 11.77 9.98
CA VAL A 184 3.40 12.80 10.29
C VAL A 184 4.38 12.21 11.30
N SER A 185 5.64 12.17 10.92
CA SER A 185 6.73 11.63 11.73
C SER A 185 7.67 12.73 12.16
N ARG A 186 8.07 12.72 13.42
CA ARG A 186 8.91 13.73 14.05
C ARG A 186 10.18 13.16 14.62
N THR A 187 11.25 13.95 14.58
CA THR A 187 12.51 13.68 15.29
C THR A 187 12.29 13.72 16.81
N THR A 188 13.31 13.31 17.57
CA THR A 188 13.31 13.43 19.04
C THR A 188 13.13 14.86 19.53
N ASP A 189 13.58 15.84 18.72
CA ASP A 189 13.47 17.27 19.00
C ASP A 189 12.13 17.86 18.51
N ASN A 190 11.16 17.00 18.20
CA ASN A 190 9.79 17.34 17.77
C ASN A 190 9.69 18.09 16.43
N GLN A 191 10.75 18.06 15.60
CA GLN A 191 10.75 18.64 14.25
C GLN A 191 10.22 17.64 13.23
N ILE A 192 9.55 18.12 12.18
CA ILE A 192 8.99 17.26 11.14
C ILE A 192 10.11 16.59 10.34
N LEU A 193 10.14 15.26 10.40
CA LEU A 193 11.05 14.43 9.63
C LEU A 193 10.42 13.99 8.31
N GLU A 194 9.20 13.48 8.36
CA GLU A 194 8.48 12.93 7.20
C GLU A 194 7.00 13.26 7.33
N MET A 195 6.38 13.60 6.20
CA MET A 195 4.94 13.49 6.01
C MET A 195 4.70 12.42 4.94
N SER A 196 3.69 11.56 5.09
CA SER A 196 3.41 10.55 4.08
C SER A 196 1.93 10.30 3.87
N ARG A 197 1.61 9.91 2.63
CA ARG A 197 0.29 9.42 2.21
C ARG A 197 0.48 8.03 1.64
N ALA A 198 -0.03 7.04 2.36
CA ALA A 198 -0.09 5.67 1.88
C ALA A 198 -1.52 5.31 1.49
N VAL A 199 -1.68 4.64 0.35
CA VAL A 199 -2.96 4.07 -0.08
C VAL A 199 -2.85 2.58 -0.26
N TRP A 200 -3.91 1.87 0.11
CA TRP A 200 -3.94 0.41 0.13
C TRP A 200 -5.27 -0.10 -0.43
N ILE A 201 -5.24 -1.12 -1.28
CA ILE A 201 -6.46 -1.73 -1.82
C ILE A 201 -7.25 -2.37 -0.66
N SER A 202 -8.40 -1.80 -0.29
CA SER A 202 -9.16 -2.26 0.89
C SER A 202 -9.58 -3.73 0.83
N ALA A 203 -9.81 -4.26 -0.38
CA ALA A 203 -10.13 -5.68 -0.59
C ALA A 203 -8.93 -6.62 -0.40
N GLN A 204 -7.70 -6.08 -0.33
CA GLN A 204 -6.46 -6.84 -0.20
C GLN A 204 -5.74 -6.57 1.12
N VAL A 205 -6.21 -5.60 1.91
CA VAL A 205 -5.54 -5.05 3.09
C VAL A 205 -6.48 -5.05 4.28
N ARG A 206 -5.98 -5.34 5.48
CA ARG A 206 -6.69 -5.13 6.74
C ARG A 206 -5.78 -4.30 7.66
N PHE A 207 -6.35 -3.61 8.64
CA PHE A 207 -5.59 -2.98 9.72
C PHE A 207 -5.97 -3.67 11.02
N HIS A 208 -4.99 -3.94 11.88
CA HIS A 208 -5.20 -4.55 13.20
C HIS A 208 -4.45 -3.72 14.23
N PHE A 209 -5.21 -3.11 15.13
CA PHE A 209 -4.69 -2.31 16.22
C PHE A 209 -4.59 -3.19 17.47
N LEU A 210 -3.39 -3.32 18.02
CA LEU A 210 -3.16 -3.89 19.34
C LEU A 210 -3.05 -2.72 20.32
N SER A 211 -3.94 -2.72 21.31
CA SER A 211 -3.91 -1.80 22.45
C SER A 211 -2.86 -2.21 23.48
#